data_AF-A0A1Y2ELI8-F1
#
_entry.id   AF-A0A1Y2ELI8-F1
#
_cell.length_a   1.000
_cell.length_b   1.000
_cell.length_c   1.000
_cell.angle_alpha   90.00
_cell.angle_beta   90.00
_cell.angle_gamma   90.00
#
_symmetry.space_group_name_H-M   'P 1'
#
loop_
_entity.id
_entity.type
_entity.pdbx_description
1 polymer ?
#
loop_
_entity_poly.entity_id
_entity_poly.type
_entity_poly.pdbx_seq_one_letter_code
_entity_poly.pdbx_strand_id
1 'polypeptide(L)'
;MNVFKILSTLPLLENYNNDINEWIEELTESFEFWDIKEQERRFILCKECVNKEIRYVLDELKEEKNQVPSLKEIKIALEEYLEITPSVKYWNLINLKINSNESISNFNYKYLRKYNDIDNNIKKLITVNNY
;
A
#
# COMPACT_ATOMS: atom_id res chain seq x y z
N MET A 1 -3.18 -26.56 -1.92
CA MET A 1 -3.05 -25.16 -1.45
C MET A 1 -4.09 -24.94 -0.36
N ASN A 2 -3.67 -24.74 0.91
CA ASN A 2 -4.62 -24.56 2.01
C ASN A 2 -5.13 -23.10 2.01
N VAL A 3 -6.36 -22.90 1.53
CA VAL A 3 -6.98 -21.58 1.39
C VAL A 3 -7.04 -20.83 2.72
N PHE A 4 -7.33 -21.52 3.83
CA PHE A 4 -7.37 -20.91 5.16
C PHE A 4 -6.00 -20.40 5.60
N LYS A 5 -4.92 -21.14 5.27
CA LYS A 5 -3.56 -20.72 5.59
C LYS A 5 -3.17 -19.44 4.84
N ILE A 6 -3.60 -19.30 3.59
CA ILE A 6 -3.35 -18.09 2.79
C ILE A 6 -4.10 -16.90 3.38
N LEU A 7 -5.40 -17.05 3.61
CA LEU A 7 -6.23 -15.99 4.17
C LEU A 7 -5.70 -15.49 5.51
N SER A 8 -5.18 -16.38 6.36
CA SER A 8 -4.58 -16.00 7.65
C SER A 8 -3.25 -15.24 7.55
N THR A 9 -2.59 -15.26 6.38
CA THR A 9 -1.30 -14.59 6.15
C THR A 9 -1.43 -13.33 5.31
N LEU A 10 -2.63 -13.01 4.83
CA LEU A 10 -2.82 -11.86 3.97
C LEU A 10 -2.69 -10.54 4.76
N PRO A 11 -1.98 -9.54 4.21
CA PRO A 11 -1.81 -8.24 4.84
C PRO A 11 -3.10 -7.44 4.81
N LEU A 12 -3.72 -7.20 5.97
CA LEU A 12 -4.94 -6.38 6.07
C LEU A 12 -4.57 -4.90 6.02
N LEU A 13 -5.20 -4.13 5.12
CA LEU A 13 -4.89 -2.72 4.88
C LEU A 13 -4.99 -1.85 6.15
N GLU A 14 -5.92 -2.18 7.06
CA GLU A 14 -6.09 -1.46 8.33
C GLU A 14 -4.83 -1.48 9.22
N ASN A 15 -3.94 -2.45 9.05
CA ASN A 15 -2.71 -2.56 9.82
C ASN A 15 -1.60 -1.61 9.33
N TYR A 16 -1.79 -0.92 8.20
CA TYR A 16 -0.74 -0.11 7.55
C TYR A 16 -0.89 1.39 7.78
N ASN A 17 -1.87 1.84 8.56
CA ASN A 17 -2.08 3.28 8.87
C ASN A 17 -2.03 4.17 7.61
N ASN A 18 -2.76 3.79 6.56
CA ASN A 18 -2.78 4.47 5.26
C ASN A 18 -1.46 4.44 4.46
N ASP A 19 -0.46 3.63 4.83
CA ASP A 19 0.68 3.32 3.95
C ASP A 19 0.29 2.29 2.88
N ILE A 20 -0.37 2.77 1.83
CA ILE A 20 -0.84 1.94 0.71
C ILE A 20 0.31 1.25 -0.02
N ASN A 21 1.50 1.87 -0.05
CA ASN A 21 2.67 1.28 -0.72
C ASN A 21 3.18 0.07 0.05
N GLU A 22 3.35 0.19 1.37
CA GLU A 22 3.78 -0.92 2.22
C GLU A 22 2.80 -2.09 2.12
N TRP A 23 1.51 -1.79 2.16
CA TRP A 23 0.46 -2.78 1.98
C TRP A 23 0.54 -3.49 0.61
N ILE A 24 0.75 -2.76 -0.48
CA ILE A 24 0.89 -3.33 -1.82
C ILE A 24 2.17 -4.17 -1.96
N GLU A 25 3.27 -3.76 -1.35
CA GLU A 25 4.52 -4.53 -1.31
C GLU A 25 4.29 -5.87 -0.62
N GLU A 26 3.72 -5.88 0.59
CA GLU A 26 3.46 -7.12 1.33
C GLU A 26 2.38 -8.00 0.65
N LEU A 27 1.40 -7.40 -0.03
CA LEU A 27 0.46 -8.13 -0.87
C LEU A 27 1.18 -8.85 -2.03
N THR A 28 2.10 -8.15 -2.68
CA THR A 28 2.85 -8.68 -3.82
C THR A 28 3.73 -9.84 -3.37
N GLU A 29 4.45 -9.67 -2.25
CA GLU A 29 5.24 -10.73 -1.63
C GLU A 29 4.37 -11.94 -1.26
N SER A 30 3.18 -11.71 -0.72
CA SER A 30 2.22 -12.78 -0.40
C SER A 30 1.77 -13.53 -1.67
N PHE A 31 1.49 -12.82 -2.76
CA PHE A 31 1.11 -13.45 -4.02
C PHE A 31 2.25 -14.27 -4.63
N GLU A 32 3.49 -13.81 -4.51
CA GLU A 32 4.67 -14.54 -4.96
C GLU A 32 4.93 -15.78 -4.10
N PHE A 33 4.91 -15.63 -2.78
CA PHE A 33 5.12 -16.72 -1.82
C PHE A 33 4.13 -17.87 -2.02
N TRP A 34 2.87 -17.54 -2.32
CA TRP A 34 1.81 -18.53 -2.53
C TRP A 34 1.61 -18.94 -4.00
N ASP A 35 2.49 -18.53 -4.91
CA ASP A 35 2.42 -18.75 -6.37
C ASP A 35 1.06 -18.37 -7.01
N ILE A 36 0.46 -17.28 -6.54
CA ILE A 36 -0.81 -16.76 -7.04
C ILE A 36 -0.52 -15.91 -8.28
N LYS A 37 -0.67 -16.50 -9.47
CA LYS A 37 -0.38 -15.83 -10.75
C LYS A 37 -1.58 -15.13 -11.39
N GLU A 38 -2.77 -15.67 -11.24
CA GLU A 38 -3.96 -15.19 -11.94
C GLU A 38 -4.43 -13.84 -11.41
N GLN A 39 -4.63 -12.88 -12.32
CA GLN A 39 -4.99 -11.50 -11.98
C GLN A 39 -6.34 -11.41 -11.28
N GLU A 40 -7.35 -12.14 -11.76
CA GLU A 40 -8.67 -12.22 -11.10
C GLU A 40 -8.57 -12.77 -9.67
N ARG A 41 -7.73 -13.79 -9.48
CA ARG A 41 -7.51 -14.36 -8.14
C ARG A 41 -6.81 -13.37 -7.21
N ARG A 42 -5.80 -12.65 -7.69
CA ARG A 42 -5.14 -11.57 -6.92
C ARG A 42 -6.14 -10.49 -6.53
N PHE A 43 -7.04 -10.12 -7.42
CA PHE A 43 -8.05 -9.10 -7.15
C PHE A 43 -9.07 -9.55 -6.08
N ILE A 44 -9.56 -10.78 -6.15
CA ILE A 44 -10.43 -11.35 -5.11
C ILE A 44 -9.73 -11.31 -3.74
N LEU A 45 -8.47 -11.71 -3.67
CA LEU A 45 -7.73 -11.70 -2.40
C LEU A 45 -7.45 -10.27 -1.92
N CYS A 46 -7.15 -9.34 -2.83
CA CYS A 46 -7.01 -7.91 -2.50
C CYS A 46 -8.30 -7.38 -1.83
N LYS A 47 -9.48 -7.73 -2.35
CA LYS A 47 -10.77 -7.39 -1.71
C LYS A 47 -10.92 -8.00 -0.33
N GLU A 48 -10.39 -9.21 -0.09
CA GLU A 48 -10.42 -9.81 1.24
C GLU A 48 -9.49 -9.11 2.25
N CYS A 49 -8.50 -8.36 1.78
CA CYS A 49 -7.55 -7.62 2.60
C CYS A 49 -8.03 -6.23 3.03
N VAL A 50 -9.23 -5.83 2.63
CA VAL A 50 -9.77 -4.48 2.87
C VAL A 50 -11.15 -4.53 3.50
N ASN A 51 -11.52 -3.44 4.16
CA ASN A 51 -12.84 -3.28 4.77
C ASN A 51 -13.95 -3.20 3.70
N LYS A 52 -15.21 -3.29 4.15
CA LYS A 52 -16.37 -3.34 3.25
C LYS A 52 -16.49 -2.11 2.34
N GLU A 53 -16.17 -0.92 2.84
CA GLU A 53 -16.29 0.33 2.07
C GLU A 53 -15.28 0.36 0.93
N ILE A 54 -14.03 0.00 1.23
CA ILE A 54 -12.97 -0.09 0.24
C ILE A 54 -13.24 -1.20 -0.78
N ARG A 55 -13.89 -2.31 -0.39
CA ARG A 55 -14.33 -3.33 -1.37
C ARG A 55 -15.22 -2.74 -2.46
N TYR A 56 -16.12 -1.81 -2.12
CA TYR A 56 -16.97 -1.14 -3.10
C TYR A 56 -16.15 -0.26 -4.05
N VAL A 57 -15.19 0.51 -3.52
CA VAL A 57 -14.26 1.32 -4.33
C VAL A 57 -13.52 0.45 -5.36
N LEU A 58 -13.07 -0.73 -4.94
CA LEU A 58 -12.40 -1.68 -5.84
C LEU A 58 -13.34 -2.24 -6.91
N ASP A 59 -14.58 -2.55 -6.54
CA ASP A 59 -15.59 -3.06 -7.48
C ASP A 59 -15.98 -2.00 -8.51
N GLU A 60 -16.23 -0.75 -8.09
CA GLU A 60 -16.49 0.39 -8.98
C GLU A 60 -15.32 0.60 -9.95
N LEU A 61 -14.08 0.59 -9.45
CA LEU A 61 -12.88 0.70 -10.29
C LEU A 61 -12.78 -0.40 -11.35
N LYS A 62 -13.18 -1.64 -11.01
CA LYS A 62 -13.20 -2.76 -11.96
C LYS A 62 -14.29 -2.56 -13.01
N GLU A 63 -15.47 -2.11 -12.61
CA GLU A 63 -16.60 -1.83 -13.51
C GLU A 63 -16.27 -0.69 -14.49
N GLU A 64 -15.76 0.43 -14.00
CA GLU A 64 -15.35 1.59 -14.82
C GLU A 64 -14.32 1.21 -15.88
N LYS A 65 -13.39 0.31 -15.53
CA LYS A 65 -12.33 -0.14 -16.44
C LYS A 65 -12.74 -1.27 -17.37
N ASN A 66 -13.83 -1.95 -17.08
CA ASN A 66 -14.23 -3.19 -17.75
C ASN A 66 -13.10 -4.26 -17.77
N GLN A 67 -12.21 -4.24 -16.78
CA GLN A 67 -11.12 -5.19 -16.58
C GLN A 67 -10.59 -5.10 -15.14
N VAL A 68 -9.86 -6.14 -14.69
CA VAL A 68 -9.22 -6.11 -13.37
C VAL A 68 -8.17 -4.98 -13.31
N PRO A 69 -8.26 -4.05 -12.34
CA PRO A 69 -7.29 -2.97 -12.21
C PRO A 69 -5.92 -3.50 -11.78
N SER A 70 -4.87 -2.82 -12.22
CA SER A 70 -3.50 -3.03 -11.74
C SER A 70 -3.34 -2.52 -10.29
N LEU A 71 -2.32 -3.02 -9.58
CA LEU A 71 -1.99 -2.54 -8.23
C LEU A 71 -1.72 -1.03 -8.18
N LYS A 72 -1.15 -0.45 -9.26
CA LYS A 72 -0.95 0.99 -9.37
C LYS A 72 -2.27 1.76 -9.43
N GLU A 73 -3.27 1.23 -10.14
CA GLU A 73 -4.58 1.86 -10.26
C GLU A 73 -5.38 1.71 -8.97
N ILE A 74 -5.29 0.55 -8.33
CA ILE A 74 -5.83 0.32 -6.99
C ILE A 74 -5.25 1.35 -6.02
N LYS A 75 -3.91 1.51 -6.01
CA LYS A 75 -3.25 2.51 -5.16
C LYS A 75 -3.86 3.90 -5.33
N ILE A 76 -3.99 4.38 -6.57
CA ILE A 76 -4.53 5.71 -6.86
C ILE A 76 -5.96 5.83 -6.33
N ALA A 77 -6.83 4.86 -6.61
CA ALA A 77 -8.21 4.90 -6.14
C ALA A 77 -8.31 4.89 -4.61
N LEU A 78 -7.45 4.13 -3.92
CA LEU A 78 -7.40 4.13 -2.46
C LEU A 78 -6.88 5.45 -1.89
N GLU A 79 -5.85 6.03 -2.51
CA GLU A 79 -5.32 7.33 -2.10
C GLU A 79 -6.34 8.45 -2.28
N GLU A 80 -7.12 8.42 -3.36
CA GLU A 80 -8.24 9.34 -3.59
C GLU A 80 -9.35 9.15 -2.56
N TYR A 81 -9.78 7.90 -2.34
CA TYR A 81 -10.85 7.57 -1.38
C TYR A 81 -10.50 7.91 0.07
N LEU A 82 -9.24 7.66 0.47
CA LEU A 82 -8.75 7.90 1.83
C LEU A 82 -8.18 9.31 2.01
N GLU A 83 -8.33 10.19 1.03
CA GLU A 83 -7.82 11.57 1.04
C GLU A 83 -6.32 11.68 1.34
N ILE A 84 -5.53 10.71 0.84
CA ILE A 84 -4.07 10.66 0.99
C ILE A 84 -3.44 11.63 -0.01
N THR A 85 -3.52 12.92 0.31
CA THR A 85 -2.96 13.99 -0.52
C THR A 85 -1.43 14.01 -0.49
N PRO A 86 -0.78 14.68 -1.46
CA PRO A 86 0.68 14.88 -1.42
C PRO A 86 1.17 15.58 -0.14
N SER A 87 0.35 16.44 0.48
CA SER A 87 0.63 17.06 1.79
C SER A 87 0.63 16.03 2.93
N VAL A 88 -0.35 15.12 2.94
CA VAL A 88 -0.41 14.02 3.91
C VAL A 88 0.85 13.15 3.79
N LYS A 89 1.25 12.78 2.57
CA LYS A 89 2.48 12.01 2.32
C LYS A 89 3.73 12.72 2.84
N TYR A 90 3.82 14.04 2.63
CA TYR A 90 4.90 14.87 3.16
C TYR A 90 4.96 14.84 4.69
N TRP A 91 3.85 15.14 5.36
CA TRP A 91 3.80 15.15 6.82
C TRP A 91 4.11 13.78 7.42
N ASN A 92 3.61 12.71 6.79
CA ASN A 92 3.91 11.34 7.20
C ASN A 92 5.40 11.02 7.12
N LEU A 93 6.12 11.53 6.11
CA LEU A 93 7.56 11.30 5.97
C LEU A 93 8.37 12.11 6.98
N ILE A 94 8.13 13.41 7.14
CA ILE A 94 8.96 14.25 8.02
C ILE A 94 8.74 13.96 9.50
N ASN A 95 7.57 13.42 9.85
CA ASN A 95 7.26 12.95 11.19
C ASN A 95 7.68 11.49 11.43
N LEU A 96 8.21 10.80 10.42
CA LEU A 96 8.68 9.43 10.56
C LEU A 96 9.85 9.38 11.55
N LYS A 97 9.77 8.47 12.53
CA LYS A 97 10.81 8.25 13.52
C LYS A 97 11.15 6.77 13.57
N ILE A 98 12.43 6.48 13.78
CA ILE A 98 12.89 5.10 13.99
C ILE A 98 12.31 4.56 15.29
N ASN A 99 11.74 3.37 15.22
CA ASN A 99 11.23 2.71 16.42
C ASN A 99 12.38 2.08 17.22
N SER A 100 12.22 1.95 18.54
CA SER A 100 13.27 1.42 19.43
C SER A 100 13.74 0.00 19.07
N ASN A 101 12.88 -0.77 18.40
CA ASN A 101 13.13 -2.16 18.03
C ASN A 101 13.40 -2.33 16.52
N GLU A 102 13.52 -1.23 15.77
CA GLU A 102 13.75 -1.23 14.33
C GLU A 102 15.25 -1.02 14.04
N SER A 103 15.77 -1.76 13.05
CA SER A 103 17.14 -1.53 12.58
C SER A 103 17.21 -0.27 11.71
N ILE A 104 18.35 0.42 11.72
CA ILE A 104 18.59 1.58 10.84
C ILE A 104 18.38 1.19 9.37
N SER A 105 18.76 -0.01 8.97
CA SER A 105 18.57 -0.48 7.60
C SER A 105 17.09 -0.56 7.21
N ASN A 106 16.24 -1.09 8.09
CA ASN A 106 14.80 -1.19 7.84
C ASN A 106 14.15 0.19 7.82
N PHE A 107 14.54 1.06 8.76
CA PHE A 107 14.09 2.45 8.78
C PHE A 107 14.43 3.17 7.48
N ASN A 108 15.67 3.02 6.98
CA ASN A 108 16.12 3.67 5.74
C ASN A 108 15.35 3.18 4.53
N TYR A 109 15.08 1.88 4.46
CA TYR A 109 14.27 1.29 3.40
C TYR A 109 12.85 1.90 3.41
N LYS A 110 12.21 1.93 4.58
CA LYS A 110 10.88 2.53 4.77
C LYS A 110 10.86 4.03 4.44
N TYR A 111 11.85 4.79 4.90
CA TYR A 111 11.98 6.22 4.61
C TYR A 111 12.13 6.45 3.11
N LEU A 112 13.00 5.70 2.45
CA LEU A 112 13.26 5.84 1.02
C LEU A 112 12.02 5.50 0.17
N ARG A 113 11.27 4.45 0.53
CA ARG A 113 10.01 4.11 -0.13
C ARG A 113 9.01 5.27 -0.04
N LYS A 114 8.75 5.76 1.17
CA LYS A 114 7.84 6.89 1.41
C LYS A 114 8.32 8.15 0.70
N TYR A 115 9.63 8.43 0.72
CA TYR A 115 10.23 9.53 -0.03
C TYR A 115 9.97 9.40 -1.52
N ASN A 116 10.21 8.22 -2.10
CA ASN A 116 10.02 7.99 -3.53
C ASN A 116 8.58 8.19 -3.98
N ASP A 117 7.61 7.92 -3.12
CA ASP A 117 6.18 8.12 -3.37
C ASP A 117 5.70 9.58 -3.35
N ILE A 118 6.54 10.52 -2.90
CA ILE A 118 6.19 11.95 -2.87
C ILE A 118 6.42 12.60 -4.23
N ASP A 119 5.52 13.50 -4.62
CA ASP A 119 5.67 14.37 -5.79
C ASP A 119 6.98 15.15 -5.79
N ASN A 120 7.62 15.24 -6.97
CA ASN A 120 8.91 15.91 -7.13
C ASN A 120 8.92 17.38 -6.69
N ASN A 121 7.77 18.07 -6.78
CA ASN A 121 7.66 19.46 -6.32
C ASN A 121 7.73 19.57 -4.79
N ILE A 122 7.17 18.59 -4.07
CA ILE A 122 7.16 18.55 -2.61
C ILE A 122 8.48 18.01 -2.07
N LYS A 123 9.13 17.08 -2.79
CA LYS A 123 10.47 16.58 -2.43
C LYS A 123 11.49 17.69 -2.19
N LYS A 124 11.37 18.82 -2.90
CA LYS A 124 12.23 20.00 -2.74
C LYS A 124 12.15 20.65 -1.35
N LEU A 125 11.08 20.38 -0.59
CA LEU A 125 10.88 20.89 0.76
C LEU A 125 11.54 20.02 1.83
N ILE A 126 11.96 18.80 1.46
CA ILE A 126 12.57 17.83 2.38
C ILE A 126 14.07 18.08 2.43
N THR A 127 14.60 18.18 3.64
CA THR A 127 16.02 18.42 3.92
C THR A 127 16.59 17.31 4.80
N VAL A 128 17.92 17.25 4.93
CA VAL A 128 18.61 16.32 5.83
C VAL A 128 18.13 16.47 7.28
N ASN A 129 17.68 17.65 7.69
CA ASN A 129 17.16 17.87 9.05
C ASN A 129 15.82 17.15 9.31
N ASN A 130 15.13 16.69 8.26
CA ASN A 130 13.87 15.96 8.37
C ASN A 130 14.06 14.45 8.52
N TYR A 131 15.27 13.93 8.33
CA TYR A 131 15.65 12.53 8.49
C TYR A 131 16.23 12.31 9.89
#